data_AF-A0A7L2HMT8-F1
#
_entry.id   AF-A0A7L2HMT8-F1
#
_cell.length_a   1.000
_cell.length_b   1.000
_cell.length_c   1.000
_cell.angle_alpha   90.00
_cell.angle_beta   90.00
_cell.angle_gamma   90.00
#
_symmetry.space_group_name_H-M   'P 1'
#
loop_
_entity.id
_entity.type
_entity.pdbx_description
1 polymer ?
#
loop_
_entity_poly.entity_id
_entity_poly.type
_entity_poly.pdbx_seq_one_letter_code
_entity_poly.pdbx_strand_id
1 'polypeptide(L)'
;AGRDATRAFATGDFTQAGLVDDVSALSPGEMLAVRSWLSFYGDRYDAVGKLVGRFYDENGAPTEALRQAQAAIEEAVKFQAESEQRKQQFPPCNSEWSSAKGSRFWCSRQSGGVNRDWAGVPRKLYRPGSRGSHCVCVRTTGPPWDQLDSTEHEHGGRGDLDNPQLEEYDGCHPLAEQCVL
;
A
#
# COMPACT_ATOMS: atom_id res chain seq x y z
N ALA A 1 -32.54 -4.92 -8.96
CA ALA A 1 -32.31 -3.85 -9.95
C ALA A 1 -32.93 -2.55 -9.42
N GLY A 2 -32.34 -1.39 -9.71
CA GLY A 2 -32.83 -0.09 -9.22
C GLY A 2 -32.48 0.21 -7.75
N ARG A 3 -31.35 -0.28 -7.25
CA ARG A 3 -30.84 -0.02 -5.89
C ARG A 3 -29.39 0.45 -5.97
N ASP A 4 -28.93 1.17 -4.96
CA ASP A 4 -27.52 1.43 -4.76
C ASP A 4 -26.80 0.12 -4.40
N ALA A 5 -25.85 -0.28 -5.23
CA ALA A 5 -25.05 -1.49 -5.04
C ALA A 5 -23.56 -1.17 -4.83
N THR A 6 -23.23 0.09 -4.51
CA THR A 6 -21.84 0.57 -4.38
C THR A 6 -21.02 -0.30 -3.43
N ARG A 7 -21.57 -0.61 -2.25
CA ARG A 7 -20.91 -1.47 -1.28
C ARG A 7 -20.69 -2.89 -1.81
N ALA A 8 -21.71 -3.50 -2.40
CA ALA A 8 -21.63 -4.86 -2.96
C ALA A 8 -20.57 -4.97 -4.07
N PHE A 9 -20.41 -3.93 -4.91
CA PHE A 9 -19.34 -3.88 -5.90
C PHE A 9 -17.95 -3.80 -5.28
N ALA A 10 -17.82 -3.11 -4.14
CA ALA A 10 -16.55 -2.98 -3.44
C ALA A 10 -16.16 -4.25 -2.67
N THR A 11 -17.12 -4.88 -1.99
CA THR A 11 -16.89 -6.04 -1.10
C THR A 11 -17.02 -7.39 -1.82
N GLY A 12 -17.73 -7.43 -2.95
CA GLY A 12 -18.13 -8.67 -3.62
C GLY A 12 -19.33 -9.39 -2.97
N ASP A 13 -19.91 -8.83 -1.90
CA ASP A 13 -21.08 -9.40 -1.23
C ASP A 13 -22.39 -8.90 -1.86
N PHE A 14 -22.99 -9.73 -2.70
CA PHE A 14 -24.29 -9.46 -3.35
C PHE A 14 -25.48 -10.06 -2.59
N THR A 15 -25.31 -10.51 -1.35
CA THR A 15 -26.42 -10.93 -0.49
C THR A 15 -27.20 -9.72 0.03
N GLN A 16 -28.32 -9.95 0.72
CA GLN A 16 -29.09 -8.85 1.33
C GLN A 16 -28.28 -8.03 2.34
N ALA A 17 -27.29 -8.63 3.00
CA ALA A 17 -26.45 -7.93 3.96
C ALA A 17 -25.42 -7.00 3.29
N GLY A 18 -24.97 -7.35 2.09
CA GLY A 18 -24.03 -6.55 1.29
C GLY A 18 -24.68 -5.50 0.41
N LEU A 19 -25.95 -5.70 0.00
CA LEU A 19 -26.75 -4.76 -0.78
C LEU A 19 -27.33 -3.62 0.08
N VAL A 20 -26.45 -2.89 0.77
CA VAL A 20 -26.74 -1.66 1.51
C VAL A 20 -25.92 -0.51 0.94
N ASP A 21 -26.43 0.72 1.09
CA ASP A 21 -25.83 1.92 0.51
C ASP A 21 -24.72 2.55 1.39
N ASP A 22 -24.60 2.11 2.64
CA ASP A 22 -23.61 2.64 3.58
C ASP A 22 -22.19 2.11 3.29
N VAL A 23 -21.29 3.03 2.98
CA VAL A 23 -19.87 2.77 2.67
C VAL A 23 -18.92 3.22 3.78
N SER A 24 -19.43 3.76 4.89
CA SER A 24 -18.60 4.33 5.97
C SER A 24 -17.67 3.31 6.66
N ALA A 25 -18.02 2.02 6.58
CA ALA A 25 -17.25 0.92 7.16
C ALA A 25 -16.30 0.24 6.15
N LEU A 26 -16.19 0.76 4.91
CA LEU A 26 -15.28 0.19 3.91
C LEU A 26 -13.82 0.50 4.27
N SER A 27 -12.96 -0.49 4.07
CA SER A 27 -11.52 -0.32 4.17
C SER A 27 -10.98 0.58 3.04
N PRO A 28 -9.77 1.15 3.19
CA PRO A 28 -9.14 1.92 2.11
C PRO A 28 -9.05 1.15 0.79
N GLY A 29 -8.78 -0.17 0.84
CA GLY A 29 -8.74 -1.02 -0.35
C GLY A 29 -10.09 -1.13 -1.06
N GLU A 30 -11.18 -1.26 -0.30
CA GLU A 30 -12.54 -1.29 -0.84
C GLU A 30 -12.97 0.08 -1.38
N MET A 31 -12.56 1.17 -0.75
CA MET A 31 -12.80 2.53 -1.29
C MET A 31 -12.07 2.76 -2.61
N LEU A 32 -10.86 2.21 -2.77
CA LEU A 32 -10.18 2.19 -4.06
C LEU A 32 -10.95 1.37 -5.10
N ALA A 33 -11.55 0.24 -4.71
CA ALA A 33 -12.42 -0.53 -5.59
C ALA A 33 -13.66 0.26 -6.02
N VAL A 34 -14.30 1.01 -5.10
CA VAL A 34 -15.40 1.95 -5.44
C VAL A 34 -14.93 2.95 -6.50
N ARG A 35 -13.76 3.57 -6.32
CA ARG A 35 -13.18 4.50 -7.30
C ARG A 35 -12.98 3.84 -8.67
N SER A 36 -12.47 2.62 -8.70
CA SER A 36 -12.28 1.85 -9.93
C SER A 36 -13.60 1.57 -10.64
N TRP A 37 -14.65 1.19 -9.90
CA TRP A 37 -15.98 0.98 -10.47
C TRP A 37 -16.59 2.28 -11.00
N LEU A 38 -16.46 3.40 -10.28
CA LEU A 38 -16.91 4.72 -10.75
C LEU A 38 -16.25 5.10 -12.09
N SER A 39 -14.92 4.91 -12.22
CA SER A 39 -14.21 5.13 -13.48
C SER A 39 -14.74 4.20 -14.57
N PHE A 40 -14.80 2.89 -14.29
CA PHE A 40 -15.26 1.90 -15.26
C PHE A 40 -16.64 2.21 -15.80
N TYR A 41 -17.62 2.53 -14.94
CA TYR A 41 -18.96 2.84 -15.40
C TYR A 41 -19.03 4.20 -16.09
N GLY A 42 -18.29 5.21 -15.62
CA GLY A 42 -18.21 6.51 -16.26
C GLY A 42 -17.60 6.47 -17.66
N ASP A 43 -16.65 5.56 -17.90
CA ASP A 43 -16.00 5.38 -19.20
C ASP A 43 -16.83 4.52 -20.17
N ARG A 44 -17.78 3.73 -19.66
CA ARG A 44 -18.49 2.68 -20.43
C ARG A 44 -19.98 2.96 -20.66
N TYR A 45 -20.57 3.86 -19.89
CA TYR A 45 -22.02 4.10 -19.91
C TYR A 45 -22.31 5.60 -19.81
N ASP A 46 -23.38 6.03 -20.49
CA ASP A 46 -23.89 7.39 -20.34
C ASP A 46 -24.63 7.55 -19.02
N ALA A 47 -24.27 8.58 -18.25
CA ALA A 47 -24.96 8.91 -17.01
C ALA A 47 -26.33 9.53 -17.31
N VAL A 48 -27.40 8.83 -16.94
CA VAL A 48 -28.79 9.27 -17.18
C VAL A 48 -29.39 10.10 -16.04
N GLY A 49 -28.69 10.23 -14.91
CA GLY A 49 -29.17 10.99 -13.76
C GLY A 49 -28.47 10.61 -12.45
N LYS A 50 -29.00 11.10 -11.33
CA LYS A 50 -28.53 10.81 -9.97
C LYS A 50 -29.59 10.00 -9.23
N LEU A 51 -29.16 9.08 -8.38
CA LEU A 51 -30.05 8.33 -7.50
C LEU A 51 -30.32 9.14 -6.22
N VAL A 52 -31.58 9.56 -6.03
CA VAL A 52 -32.03 10.16 -4.77
C VAL A 52 -31.91 9.13 -3.64
N GLY A 53 -31.23 9.48 -2.56
CA GLY A 53 -30.94 8.59 -1.44
C GLY A 53 -29.75 9.06 -0.61
N ARG A 54 -28.88 8.13 -0.21
CA ARG A 54 -27.77 8.42 0.70
C ARG A 54 -26.82 9.48 0.15
N PHE A 55 -26.48 9.44 -1.13
CA PHE A 55 -25.44 10.29 -1.72
C PHE A 55 -25.96 11.57 -2.36
N TYR A 56 -27.22 11.59 -2.80
CA TYR A 56 -27.86 12.77 -3.40
C TYR A 56 -29.27 12.96 -2.84
N ASP A 57 -29.64 14.20 -2.53
CA ASP A 57 -30.99 14.52 -2.06
C ASP A 57 -32.01 14.63 -3.20
N GLU A 58 -33.25 14.99 -2.87
CA GLU A 58 -34.37 15.14 -3.83
C GLU A 58 -34.10 16.19 -4.93
N ASN A 59 -33.20 17.14 -4.68
CA ASN A 59 -32.78 18.17 -5.64
C ASN A 59 -31.54 17.73 -6.44
N GLY A 60 -31.03 16.52 -6.20
CA GLY A 60 -29.77 16.04 -6.77
C GLY A 60 -28.54 16.71 -6.18
N ALA A 61 -28.66 17.40 -5.04
CA ALA A 61 -27.53 18.02 -4.36
C ALA A 61 -26.74 16.96 -3.55
N PRO A 62 -25.40 17.09 -3.47
CA PRO A 62 -24.57 16.14 -2.74
C PRO A 62 -24.85 16.19 -1.24
N THR A 63 -25.05 15.03 -0.64
CA THR A 63 -25.22 14.90 0.82
C THR A 63 -23.86 14.87 1.53
N GLU A 64 -23.90 14.91 2.86
CA GLU A 64 -22.70 14.74 3.67
C GLU A 64 -22.06 13.35 3.52
N ALA A 65 -22.89 12.31 3.35
CA ALA A 65 -22.38 10.95 3.13
C ALA A 65 -21.56 10.84 1.83
N LEU A 66 -21.93 11.58 0.77
CA LEU A 66 -21.14 11.63 -0.46
C LEU A 66 -19.80 12.33 -0.25
N ARG A 67 -19.79 13.46 0.47
CA ARG A 67 -18.54 14.16 0.79
C ARG A 67 -17.58 13.29 1.58
N GLN A 68 -18.10 12.56 2.58
CA GLN A 68 -17.32 11.62 3.37
C GLN A 68 -16.78 10.46 2.53
N ALA A 69 -17.59 9.89 1.64
CA ALA A 69 -17.14 8.83 0.74
C ALA A 69 -16.04 9.32 -0.23
N GLN A 70 -16.18 10.53 -0.77
CA GLN A 70 -15.18 11.15 -1.63
C GLN A 70 -13.86 11.42 -0.88
N ALA A 71 -13.94 11.98 0.34
CA ALA A 71 -12.77 12.19 1.19
C ALA A 71 -12.06 10.88 1.54
N ALA A 72 -12.81 9.82 1.86
CA ALA A 72 -12.25 8.50 2.12
C ALA A 72 -11.58 7.88 0.88
N ILE A 73 -12.12 8.12 -0.32
CA ILE A 73 -11.45 7.74 -1.58
C ILE A 73 -10.14 8.49 -1.75
N GLU A 74 -10.14 9.81 -1.58
CA GLU A 74 -8.95 10.66 -1.70
C GLU A 74 -7.84 10.24 -0.71
N GLU A 75 -8.21 9.99 0.54
CA GLU A 75 -7.30 9.48 1.56
C GLU A 75 -6.73 8.11 1.18
N ALA A 76 -7.57 7.20 0.69
CA ALA A 76 -7.13 5.89 0.23
C ALA A 76 -6.17 5.98 -0.96
N VAL A 77 -6.40 6.91 -1.90
CA VAL A 77 -5.48 7.17 -3.03
C VAL A 77 -4.12 7.64 -2.51
N LYS A 78 -4.11 8.61 -1.61
CA LYS A 78 -2.89 9.14 -1.01
C LYS A 78 -2.12 8.05 -0.29
N PHE A 79 -2.81 7.27 0.55
CA PHE A 79 -2.21 6.16 1.28
C PHE A 79 -1.61 5.11 0.34
N GLN A 80 -2.31 4.77 -0.76
CA GLN A 80 -1.81 3.86 -1.79
C GLN A 80 -0.52 4.40 -2.43
N ALA A 81 -0.51 5.67 -2.85
CA ALA A 81 0.66 6.29 -3.46
C ALA A 81 1.87 6.28 -2.52
N GLU A 82 1.68 6.66 -1.26
CA GLU A 82 2.76 6.60 -0.26
C GLU A 82 3.22 5.16 0.03
N SER A 83 2.29 4.19 0.06
CA SER A 83 2.62 2.78 0.24
C SER A 83 3.48 2.26 -0.91
N GLU A 84 3.14 2.59 -2.15
CA GLU A 84 3.93 2.21 -3.32
C GLU A 84 5.29 2.90 -3.33
N GLN A 85 5.39 4.18 -2.99
CA GLN A 85 6.68 4.87 -2.87
C GLN A 85 7.57 4.22 -1.81
N ARG A 86 7.02 3.91 -0.63
CA ARG A 86 7.74 3.18 0.43
C ARG A 86 8.16 1.79 -0.01
N LYS A 87 7.34 1.10 -0.82
CA LYS A 87 7.68 -0.21 -1.37
C LYS A 87 8.80 -0.14 -2.40
N GLN A 88 8.92 0.96 -3.16
CA GLN A 88 10.06 1.18 -4.05
C GLN A 88 11.35 1.42 -3.25
N GLN A 89 11.28 2.20 -2.18
CA GLN A 89 12.42 2.45 -1.29
C GLN A 89 12.83 1.19 -0.51
N PHE A 90 11.85 0.52 0.10
CA PHE A 90 12.03 -0.61 1.00
C PHE A 90 11.15 -1.79 0.55
N PRO A 91 11.50 -2.46 -0.55
CA PRO A 91 10.73 -3.60 -1.02
C PRO A 91 10.80 -4.74 0.00
N PRO A 92 9.68 -5.46 0.25
CA PRO A 92 9.69 -6.62 1.12
C PRO A 92 10.73 -7.67 0.71
N CYS A 93 11.37 -8.30 1.70
CA CYS A 93 12.27 -9.42 1.45
C CYS A 93 11.52 -10.60 0.80
N ASN A 94 12.25 -11.40 0.04
CA ASN A 94 11.80 -12.76 -0.21
C ASN A 94 11.94 -13.56 1.11
N SER A 95 11.04 -14.50 1.34
CA SER A 95 11.05 -15.29 2.57
C SER A 95 10.63 -16.73 2.32
N GLU A 96 11.23 -17.62 3.09
CA GLU A 96 10.82 -19.01 3.21
C GLU A 96 10.83 -19.42 4.69
N TRP A 97 9.94 -20.32 5.06
CA TRP A 97 9.91 -20.88 6.40
C TRP A 97 9.79 -22.40 6.31
N SER A 98 10.52 -23.09 7.17
CA SER A 98 10.33 -24.53 7.39
C SER A 98 10.51 -24.86 8.86
N SER A 99 9.80 -25.90 9.32
CA SER A 99 9.91 -26.38 10.70
C SER A 99 11.34 -26.83 11.07
N ALA A 100 12.11 -27.32 10.10
CA ALA A 100 13.47 -27.83 10.33
C ALA A 100 14.56 -26.76 10.34
N LYS A 101 14.37 -25.65 9.58
CA LYS A 101 15.42 -24.63 9.36
C LYS A 101 15.05 -23.23 9.85
N GLY A 102 13.84 -23.04 10.36
CA GLY A 102 13.35 -21.73 10.78
C GLY A 102 13.01 -20.82 9.60
N SER A 103 13.12 -19.51 9.82
CA SER A 103 12.80 -18.47 8.85
C SER A 103 14.05 -18.06 8.10
N ARG A 104 13.98 -18.00 6.77
CA ARG A 104 15.05 -17.43 5.94
C ARG A 104 14.50 -16.27 5.13
N PHE A 105 15.22 -15.15 5.17
CA PHE A 105 14.96 -13.97 4.37
C PHE A 105 16.12 -13.74 3.40
N TRP A 106 15.84 -13.27 2.19
CA TRP A 106 16.88 -12.82 1.28
C TRP A 106 16.41 -11.70 0.37
N CYS A 107 17.39 -10.95 -0.09
CA CYS A 107 17.24 -9.85 -1.00
C CYS A 107 17.88 -10.18 -2.34
N SER A 108 17.17 -9.86 -3.41
CA SER A 108 17.67 -9.99 -4.76
C SER A 108 17.25 -8.78 -5.59
N ARG A 109 17.69 -8.71 -6.85
CA ARG A 109 17.21 -7.72 -7.81
C ARG A 109 15.69 -7.76 -8.04
N GLN A 110 15.04 -8.87 -7.67
CA GLN A 110 13.59 -9.01 -7.63
C GLN A 110 13.13 -9.43 -6.23
N SER A 111 12.57 -8.49 -5.47
CA SER A 111 12.03 -8.75 -4.12
C SER A 111 10.77 -7.92 -3.92
N GLY A 112 9.76 -8.47 -3.26
CA GLY A 112 8.52 -7.73 -2.95
C GLY A 112 7.75 -7.24 -4.19
N GLY A 113 7.95 -7.86 -5.36
CA GLY A 113 7.34 -7.45 -6.63
C GLY A 113 8.00 -6.22 -7.28
N VAL A 114 9.17 -5.78 -6.80
CA VAL A 114 9.94 -4.68 -7.37
C VAL A 114 11.18 -5.24 -8.09
N ASN A 115 11.44 -4.76 -9.31
CA ASN A 115 12.64 -5.07 -10.09
C ASN A 115 13.58 -3.86 -10.08
N ARG A 116 14.87 -4.11 -9.81
CA ARG A 116 15.89 -3.08 -9.55
C ARG A 116 17.29 -3.59 -9.92
N ASP A 117 18.25 -2.69 -10.03
CA ASP A 117 19.65 -2.96 -10.39
C ASP A 117 20.52 -3.43 -9.21
N TRP A 118 20.06 -3.26 -7.97
CA TRP A 118 20.72 -3.71 -6.74
C TRP A 118 19.93 -4.81 -6.00
N ALA A 119 20.63 -5.66 -5.25
CA ALA A 119 20.02 -6.67 -4.38
C ALA A 119 19.83 -6.14 -2.95
N GLY A 120 20.89 -5.60 -2.34
CA GLY A 120 20.83 -5.04 -0.99
C GLY A 120 20.67 -6.10 0.08
N VAL A 121 20.37 -5.68 1.30
CA VAL A 121 20.47 -6.52 2.50
C VAL A 121 19.16 -6.55 3.28
N PRO A 122 18.80 -7.67 3.93
CA PRO A 122 17.64 -7.75 4.79
C PRO A 122 17.79 -6.85 6.03
N ARG A 123 16.75 -6.07 6.34
CA ARG A 123 16.61 -5.30 7.58
C ARG A 123 15.20 -5.39 8.14
N LYS A 124 15.08 -5.21 9.45
CA LYS A 124 13.80 -5.00 10.13
C LYS A 124 13.41 -3.55 9.92
N LEU A 125 12.26 -3.28 9.30
CA LEU A 125 11.68 -1.94 9.21
C LEU A 125 10.54 -1.81 10.22
N TYR A 126 10.65 -0.82 11.11
CA TYR A 126 9.61 -0.49 12.09
C TYR A 126 8.75 0.66 11.59
N ARG A 127 7.43 0.49 11.67
CA ARG A 127 6.48 1.56 11.37
C ARG A 127 5.88 2.10 12.67
N PRO A 128 5.82 3.43 12.85
CA PRO A 128 5.08 4.03 13.96
C PRO A 128 3.65 3.47 14.05
N GLY A 129 3.24 3.04 15.24
CA GLY A 129 1.92 2.45 15.47
C GLY A 129 1.76 0.98 15.12
N SER A 130 2.77 0.33 14.50
CA SER A 130 2.76 -1.12 14.27
C SER A 130 3.35 -1.88 15.47
N ARG A 131 2.83 -3.10 15.74
CA ARG A 131 3.30 -3.96 16.85
C ARG A 131 4.53 -4.81 16.53
N GLY A 132 5.18 -4.60 15.38
CA GLY A 132 6.33 -5.40 14.96
C GLY A 132 7.03 -4.83 13.74
N SER A 133 8.15 -5.47 13.37
CA SER A 133 8.91 -5.14 12.17
C SER A 133 8.51 -6.02 10.99
N HIS A 134 8.75 -5.52 9.77
CA HIS A 134 8.72 -6.34 8.56
C HIS A 134 10.11 -6.39 7.92
N CYS A 135 10.43 -7.50 7.26
CA CYS A 135 11.67 -7.62 6.51
C CYS A 135 11.59 -6.79 5.22
N VAL A 136 12.55 -5.89 5.03
CA VAL A 136 12.73 -5.14 3.78
C VAL A 136 14.16 -5.25 3.27
N CYS A 137 14.33 -5.08 1.96
CA CYS A 137 15.62 -5.03 1.32
C CYS A 137 16.13 -3.61 1.22
N VAL A 138 17.31 -3.36 1.79
CA VAL A 138 17.89 -2.02 1.94
C VAL A 138 19.11 -1.87 1.06
N ARG A 139 19.17 -0.76 0.33
CA ARG A 139 20.28 -0.45 -0.57
C ARG A 139 21.50 -0.10 0.26
N THR A 140 22.64 -0.68 -0.09
CA THR A 140 23.89 -0.51 0.66
C THR A 140 24.87 0.45 0.00
N THR A 141 24.53 0.98 -1.18
CA THR A 141 25.41 1.78 -2.02
C THR A 141 24.71 2.99 -2.63
N GLY A 142 25.45 4.08 -2.84
CA GLY A 142 24.94 5.29 -3.49
C GLY A 142 24.27 6.26 -2.52
N PRO A 143 23.61 7.32 -3.03
CA PRO A 143 22.90 8.29 -2.19
C PRO A 143 21.63 7.68 -1.59
N PRO A 144 21.19 8.13 -0.40
CA PRO A 144 19.88 7.78 0.17
C PRO A 144 18.71 8.07 -0.78
N TRP A 145 17.59 7.38 -0.61
CA TRP A 145 16.41 7.48 -1.48
C TRP A 145 15.79 8.89 -1.54
N ASP A 146 15.80 9.61 -0.41
CA ASP A 146 15.32 10.99 -0.31
C ASP A 146 16.27 12.02 -0.91
N GLN A 147 17.46 11.59 -1.33
CA GLN A 147 18.55 12.42 -1.83
C GLN A 147 19.11 11.91 -3.17
N LEU A 148 18.35 11.13 -3.93
CA LEU A 148 18.80 10.58 -5.22
C LEU A 148 19.30 11.66 -6.19
N ASP A 149 18.74 12.87 -6.11
CA ASP A 149 19.03 13.99 -7.00
C ASP A 149 20.07 14.98 -6.41
N SER A 150 20.59 14.74 -5.20
CA SER A 150 21.55 15.65 -4.57
C SER A 150 22.97 15.39 -5.09
N THR A 151 23.68 16.46 -5.43
CA THR A 151 25.10 16.43 -5.83
C THR A 151 26.05 16.42 -4.63
N GLU A 152 25.51 16.61 -3.42
CA GLU A 152 26.25 16.63 -2.16
C GLU A 152 26.18 15.23 -1.54
N HIS A 153 27.18 14.40 -1.85
CA HIS A 153 27.30 13.05 -1.30
C HIS A 153 27.90 13.08 0.11
N GLU A 154 27.22 13.72 1.06
CA GLU A 154 27.65 13.77 2.47
C GLU A 154 27.58 12.39 3.15
N HIS A 155 26.76 11.47 2.63
CA HIS A 155 26.49 10.17 3.24
C HIS A 155 27.29 9.01 2.64
N GLY A 156 28.63 9.08 2.62
CA GLY A 156 29.56 7.93 2.54
C GLY A 156 29.33 6.83 1.48
N GLY A 157 28.44 7.04 0.51
CA GLY A 157 27.95 6.03 -0.44
C GLY A 157 27.26 4.82 0.19
N ARG A 158 26.60 4.93 1.35
CA ARG A 158 26.02 3.77 2.10
C ARG A 158 24.55 3.45 1.78
N GLY A 159 23.98 4.07 0.75
CA GLY A 159 22.58 3.87 0.36
C GLY A 159 21.61 4.27 1.47
N ASP A 160 20.69 3.38 1.81
CA ASP A 160 19.59 3.61 2.74
C ASP A 160 19.83 2.99 4.14
N LEU A 161 21.06 2.52 4.41
CA LEU A 161 21.42 1.81 5.65
C LEU A 161 21.25 2.64 6.93
N ASP A 162 21.38 3.96 6.83
CA ASP A 162 21.38 4.86 7.99
C ASP A 162 19.96 5.37 8.33
N ASN A 163 18.91 4.80 7.72
CA ASN A 163 17.54 5.15 8.04
C ASN A 163 17.20 4.73 9.49
N PRO A 164 16.70 5.67 10.34
CA PRO A 164 16.50 5.44 11.78
C PRO A 164 15.40 4.43 12.11
N GLN A 165 14.58 4.03 11.13
CA GLN A 165 13.52 3.03 11.30
C GLN A 165 13.99 1.61 11.00
N LEU A 166 15.27 1.44 10.62
CA LEU A 166 15.87 0.15 10.31
C LEU A 166 16.64 -0.43 11.49
N GLU A 167 16.59 -1.74 11.61
CA GLU A 167 17.42 -2.52 12.54
C GLU A 167 17.97 -3.75 11.84
N GLU A 168 19.18 -4.16 12.23
CA GLU A 168 19.80 -5.38 11.74
C GLU A 168 19.17 -6.63 12.38
N TYR A 169 19.37 -7.78 11.74
CA TYR A 169 18.98 -9.06 12.34
C TYR A 169 20.13 -9.61 13.17
N ASP A 170 19.84 -9.98 14.42
CA ASP A 170 20.81 -10.61 15.30
C ASP A 170 21.31 -11.93 14.69
N GLY A 171 22.63 -12.15 14.74
CA GLY A 171 23.26 -13.37 14.21
C GLY A 171 23.47 -13.40 12.70
N CYS A 172 23.05 -12.37 11.96
CA CYS A 172 23.27 -12.25 10.52
C CYS A 172 24.37 -11.23 10.21
N HIS A 173 25.20 -11.50 9.21
CA HIS A 173 26.25 -10.56 8.80
C HIS A 173 25.59 -9.27 8.24
N PRO A 174 26.02 -8.06 8.66
CA PRO A 174 25.37 -6.81 8.28
C PRO A 174 25.22 -6.62 6.77
N LEU A 175 26.20 -7.07 6.00
CA LEU A 175 26.22 -6.93 4.54
C LEU A 175 25.78 -8.20 3.78
N ALA A 176 25.24 -9.22 4.46
CA ALA A 176 24.76 -10.41 3.77
C ALA A 176 23.42 -10.16 3.07
N GLU A 177 23.29 -10.65 1.84
CA GLU A 177 22.03 -10.60 1.07
C GLU A 177 20.98 -11.57 1.62
N GLN A 178 21.33 -12.46 2.56
CA GLN A 178 20.43 -13.42 3.18
C GLN A 178 20.66 -13.52 4.70
N CYS A 179 19.60 -13.86 5.42
CA CYS A 179 19.59 -14.07 6.86
C CYS A 179 18.73 -15.28 7.22
N VAL A 180 19.20 -16.12 8.13
CA VAL A 180 18.52 -17.34 8.61
C VAL A 180 18.36 -17.24 10.12
N LEU A 181 17.13 -17.38 10.61
CA LEU A 181 16.73 -17.26 12.02
C LEU A 181 16.06 -18.54 12.54
#